data_AF-A0A1S1SZZ3-F1
#
_entry.id   AF-A0A1S1SZZ3-F1
#
_cell.length_a   1.000
_cell.length_b   1.000
_cell.length_c   1.000
_cell.angle_alpha   90.00
_cell.angle_beta   90.00
_cell.angle_gamma   90.00
#
_symmetry.space_group_name_H-M   'P 1'
#
loop_
_entity.id
_entity.type
_entity.pdbx_description
1 polymer ?
#
loop_
_entity_poly.entity_id
_entity_poly.type
_entity_poly.pdbx_seq_one_letter_code
_entity_poly.pdbx_strand_id
1 'polypeptide(L)'
;MSKSNFTEEFKRDAVRQITERGYPVAEVSQRLGVSQHSLYEWKKKFAASNAKGNDEAEEIRRLKKELARVTEERDILKKAAAYFARDAK
;
A
#
# COMPACT_ATOMS: atom_id res chain seq x y z
N MET A 1 21.98 -16.52 20.84
CA MET A 1 21.23 -15.27 21.04
C MET A 1 19.79 -15.51 20.63
N SER A 2 18.87 -15.54 21.58
CA SER A 2 17.43 -15.75 21.37
C SER A 2 16.90 -14.67 20.41
N LYS A 3 16.19 -15.08 19.35
CA LYS A 3 15.42 -14.15 18.51
C LYS A 3 14.24 -13.67 19.37
N SER A 4 14.41 -12.56 20.08
CA SER A 4 13.29 -11.87 20.73
C SER A 4 12.26 -11.52 19.66
N ASN A 5 11.15 -12.25 19.63
CA ASN A 5 10.08 -12.05 18.66
C ASN A 5 9.26 -10.83 19.08
N PHE A 6 9.72 -9.65 18.70
CA PHE A 6 8.92 -8.42 18.82
C PHE A 6 7.70 -8.50 17.90
N THR A 7 6.56 -8.00 18.37
CA THR A 7 5.34 -7.89 17.57
C THR A 7 5.55 -6.90 16.41
N GLU A 8 4.85 -7.08 15.29
CA GLU A 8 4.98 -6.13 14.17
C GLU A 8 4.51 -4.73 14.54
N GLU A 9 3.53 -4.59 15.44
CA GLU A 9 3.08 -3.31 15.97
C GLU A 9 4.20 -2.59 16.73
N PHE A 10 4.90 -3.29 17.63
CA PHE A 10 6.05 -2.74 18.34
C PHE A 10 7.15 -2.28 17.37
N LYS A 11 7.45 -3.09 16.34
CA LYS A 11 8.45 -2.72 15.33
C LYS A 11 8.05 -1.48 14.54
N ARG A 12 6.77 -1.36 14.17
CA ARG A 12 6.25 -0.16 13.47
C ARG A 12 6.37 1.07 14.36
N ASP A 13 6.00 0.98 15.62
CA ASP A 13 6.07 2.11 16.57
C ASP A 13 7.50 2.58 16.80
N ALA A 14 8.43 1.64 16.97
CA ALA A 14 9.85 1.96 17.07
C ALA A 14 10.36 2.68 15.82
N VAL A 15 9.94 2.25 14.63
CA VAL A 15 10.31 2.91 13.37
C VAL A 15 9.65 4.28 13.22
N ARG A 16 8.39 4.46 13.62
CA ARG A 16 7.70 5.76 13.63
C ARG A 16 8.39 6.80 14.50
N GLN A 17 8.92 6.39 15.65
CA GLN A 17 9.72 7.28 16.50
C GLN A 17 10.95 7.84 15.75
N ILE A 18 11.55 7.05 14.86
CA ILE A 18 12.71 7.47 14.06
C ILE A 18 12.28 8.29 12.85
N THR A 19 11.26 7.85 12.10
CA THR A 19 10.91 8.46 10.80
C THR A 19 9.95 9.63 10.90
N GLU A 20 8.99 9.58 11.81
CA GLU A 20 7.95 10.62 11.94
C GLU A 20 8.33 11.63 13.03
N ARG A 21 8.86 11.15 14.16
CA ARG A 21 9.25 12.02 15.29
C ARG A 21 10.71 12.48 15.24
N GLY A 22 11.52 11.91 14.35
CA GLY A 22 12.90 12.34 14.12
C GLY A 22 13.90 11.94 15.21
N TYR A 23 13.56 11.03 16.12
CA TYR A 23 14.50 10.60 17.17
C TYR A 23 15.70 9.84 16.57
N PRO A 24 16.93 10.06 17.09
CA PRO A 24 18.10 9.29 16.68
C PRO A 24 17.93 7.79 16.97
N VAL A 25 18.41 6.95 16.06
CA VAL A 25 18.35 5.48 16.20
C VAL A 25 19.03 5.01 17.48
N ALA A 26 20.13 5.65 17.88
CA ALA A 26 20.85 5.35 19.10
C ALA A 26 20.01 5.60 20.36
N GLU A 27 19.27 6.71 20.41
CA GLU A 27 18.39 7.06 21.53
C GLU A 27 17.22 6.07 21.63
N VAL A 28 16.57 5.77 20.50
CA VAL A 28 15.46 4.81 20.44
C VAL A 28 15.92 3.41 20.83
N SER A 29 17.12 3.01 20.39
CA SER A 29 17.76 1.74 20.76
C SER A 29 17.95 1.61 22.27
N GLN A 30 18.51 2.63 22.91
CA GLN A 30 18.71 2.66 24.36
C GLN A 30 17.38 2.64 25.12
N ARG A 31 16.42 3.48 24.70
CA ARG A 31 15.11 3.60 25.37
C ARG A 31 14.29 2.32 25.30
N LEU A 32 14.32 1.62 24.17
CA LEU A 32 13.51 0.43 23.93
C LEU A 32 14.25 -0.89 24.26
N GLY A 33 15.54 -0.84 24.59
CA GLY A 33 16.36 -2.03 24.82
C GLY A 33 16.52 -2.91 23.57
N VAL A 34 16.46 -2.30 22.38
CA VAL A 34 16.54 -2.98 21.08
C VAL A 34 17.85 -2.62 20.40
N SER A 35 18.49 -3.57 19.72
CA SER A 35 19.72 -3.27 18.98
C SER A 35 19.46 -2.27 17.84
N GLN A 36 20.41 -1.33 17.63
CA GLN A 36 20.33 -0.39 16.50
C GLN A 36 20.22 -1.13 15.16
N HIS A 37 20.91 -2.26 15.02
CA HIS A 37 20.84 -3.11 13.82
C HIS A 37 19.40 -3.55 13.52
N SER A 38 18.65 -4.02 14.53
CA SER A 38 17.25 -4.39 14.36
C SER A 38 16.37 -3.21 13.93
N LEU A 39 16.62 -2.01 14.47
CA LEU A 39 15.88 -0.79 14.09
C LEU A 39 16.13 -0.42 12.63
N TYR A 40 17.37 -0.52 12.15
CA TYR A 40 17.70 -0.29 10.74
C TYR A 40 17.05 -1.33 9.81
N GLU A 41 17.07 -2.60 10.19
CA GLU A 41 16.40 -3.68 9.45
C GLU A 41 14.89 -3.44 9.34
N TRP A 42 14.24 -3.05 10.44
CA TRP A 42 12.80 -2.74 10.43
C TRP A 42 12.50 -1.50 9.57
N LYS A 43 13.32 -0.45 9.67
CA LYS A 43 13.19 0.75 8.84
C LYS A 43 13.24 0.40 7.35
N LYS A 44 14.19 -0.45 6.94
CA LYS A 44 14.32 -0.93 5.56
C LYS A 44 13.10 -1.75 5.13
N LYS A 45 12.64 -2.68 5.98
CA LYS A 45 11.46 -3.52 5.72
C LYS A 45 10.20 -2.68 5.49
N PHE A 46 9.92 -1.73 6.38
CA PHE A 46 8.70 -0.91 6.27
C PHE A 46 8.78 0.14 5.15
N ALA A 47 9.97 0.66 4.81
CA ALA A 47 10.14 1.52 3.64
C ALA A 47 9.79 0.78 2.34
N ALA A 48 10.25 -0.47 2.19
CA ALA A 48 9.94 -1.29 1.02
C ALA A 48 8.44 -1.67 0.95
N SER A 49 7.80 -1.95 2.09
CA SER A 49 6.36 -2.23 2.14
C SER A 49 5.52 -1.02 1.75
N ASN A 50 5.88 0.19 2.20
CA ASN A 50 5.15 1.41 1.85
C ASN A 50 5.29 1.74 0.36
N ALA A 51 6.47 1.53 -0.24
CA ALA A 51 6.65 1.74 -1.68
C ALA A 51 5.73 0.81 -2.50
N LYS A 52 5.71 -0.48 -2.19
CA LYS A 52 4.84 -1.46 -2.88
C LYS A 52 3.36 -1.14 -2.73
N GLY A 53 2.91 -0.76 -1.52
CA GLY A 53 1.51 -0.42 -1.29
C GLY A 53 1.05 0.83 -2.06
N ASN A 54 1.96 1.77 -2.29
CA ASN A 54 1.64 2.98 -3.06
C ASN A 54 1.50 2.69 -4.56
N ASP A 55 2.40 1.86 -5.11
CA ASP A 55 2.35 1.42 -6.51
C ASP A 55 1.06 0.62 -6.80
N GLU A 56 0.69 -0.30 -5.90
CA GLU A 56 -0.54 -1.09 -6.02
C GLU A 56 -1.80 -0.20 -5.95
N ALA A 57 -1.80 0.83 -5.10
CA ALA A 57 -2.93 1.77 -4.99
C ALA A 57 -3.12 2.65 -6.24
N GLU A 58 -2.03 3.02 -6.91
CA GLU A 58 -2.09 3.71 -8.22
C GLU A 58 -2.59 2.77 -9.32
N GLU A 59 -2.14 1.53 -9.34
CA GLU A 59 -2.59 0.53 -10.30
C GLU A 59 -4.09 0.21 -10.13
N ILE A 60 -4.57 0.03 -8.90
CA ILE A 60 -6.00 -0.14 -8.61
C ILE A 60 -6.82 1.07 -9.11
N ARG A 61 -6.32 2.30 -8.93
CA ARG A 61 -6.99 3.50 -9.43
C ARG A 61 -7.03 3.54 -10.96
N ARG A 62 -5.95 3.14 -11.63
CA ARG A 62 -5.91 3.02 -13.09
C ARG A 62 -6.90 1.98 -13.60
N LEU A 63 -6.88 0.78 -13.02
CA LEU A 63 -7.76 -0.32 -13.41
C LEU A 63 -9.24 0.02 -13.21
N LYS A 64 -9.59 0.71 -12.11
CA LYS A 64 -10.97 1.17 -11.88
C LYS A 64 -11.46 2.15 -12.94
N LYS A 65 -10.60 3.08 -13.39
CA LYS A 65 -10.93 4.02 -14.46
C LYS A 65 -11.14 3.30 -15.80
N GLU A 66 -10.27 2.36 -16.11
CA GLU A 66 -10.36 1.58 -17.35
C GLU A 66 -11.60 0.69 -17.37
N LEU A 67 -11.92 0.05 -16.24
CA LEU A 67 -13.13 -0.74 -16.08
C LEU A 67 -14.39 0.10 -16.29
N ALA A 68 -14.43 1.32 -15.73
CA ALA A 68 -15.55 2.24 -15.91
C ALA A 68 -15.73 2.62 -17.39
N ARG A 69 -14.64 2.98 -18.07
CA ARG A 69 -14.64 3.33 -19.50
C ARG A 69 -15.16 2.19 -20.37
N VAL A 70 -14.62 0.98 -20.21
CA VAL A 70 -15.02 -0.20 -21.00
C VAL A 70 -16.46 -0.60 -20.69
N THR A 71 -16.91 -0.44 -19.45
CA THR A 71 -18.30 -0.70 -19.06
C THR A 71 -19.25 0.27 -19.76
N GLU A 72 -18.91 1.55 -19.81
CA GLU A 72 -19.69 2.57 -20.52
C GLU A 72 -19.74 2.30 -22.03
N GLU A 73 -18.60 2.03 -22.66
CA GLU A 73 -18.51 1.66 -24.08
C GLU A 73 -19.42 0.47 -24.40
N ARG A 74 -19.35 -0.60 -23.58
CA ARG A 74 -20.20 -1.77 -23.71
C ARG A 74 -21.69 -1.41 -23.59
N ASP A 75 -22.04 -0.55 -22.63
CA ASP A 75 -23.43 -0.19 -22.38
C ASP A 75 -24.01 0.68 -23.49
N ILE A 76 -23.20 1.57 -24.08
CA ILE A 76 -23.55 2.32 -25.29
C ILE A 76 -23.82 1.36 -26.44
N LEU A 77 -22.93 0.39 -26.69
CA LEU A 77 -23.11 -0.59 -27.76
C LEU A 77 -24.36 -1.45 -27.56
N LYS A 78 -24.64 -1.88 -26.33
CA LYS A 78 -25.88 -2.60 -25.99
C LYS A 78 -27.13 -1.75 -26.27
N LYS A 79 -27.12 -0.48 -25.89
CA LYS A 79 -28.24 0.45 -26.17
C LYS A 79 -28.44 0.64 -27.68
N ALA A 80 -27.36 0.81 -28.44
CA ALA A 80 -27.42 0.95 -29.89
C ALA A 80 -27.97 -0.32 -30.56
N ALA A 81 -27.47 -1.50 -30.17
CA ALA A 81 -27.98 -2.78 -30.68
C ALA A 81 -29.48 -2.97 -30.39
N ALA A 82 -29.93 -2.60 -29.17
CA ALA A 82 -31.34 -2.65 -28.81
C ALA A 82 -32.20 -1.66 -29.62
N TYR A 83 -31.67 -0.47 -29.92
CA TYR A 83 -32.34 0.51 -30.77
C TYR A 83 -32.52 -0.04 -32.20
N PHE A 84 -31.44 -0.50 -32.84
CA PHE A 84 -31.51 -1.05 -34.21
C PHE A 84 -32.40 -2.29 -34.33
N ALA A 85 -32.43 -3.16 -33.31
CA ALA A 85 -33.31 -4.32 -33.31
C ALA A 85 -34.81 -3.96 -33.23
N ARG A 86 -35.16 -2.78 -32.70
CA ARG A 86 -36.55 -2.29 -32.64
C ARG A 86 -37.01 -1.71 -33.97
N ASP A 87 -36.12 -1.02 -34.69
CA ASP A 87 -36.41 -0.38 -35.98
C ASP A 87 -36.45 -1.40 -37.15
N ALA A 88 -35.90 -2.60 -36.97
CA ALA A 88 -35.92 -3.67 -37.97
C ALA A 88 -37.23 -4.49 -38.03
N LYS A 89 -38.29 -4.04 -37.33
CA LYS A 89 -39.60 -4.70 -37.24
C LYS A 89 -40.70 -3.80 -37.76
#